data_AF-A0A3C0VSP6-F1
#
_entry.id   AF-A0A3C0VSP6-F1
#
_cell.length_a   1.000
_cell.length_b   1.000
_cell.length_c   1.000
_cell.angle_alpha   90.00
_cell.angle_beta   90.00
_cell.angle_gamma   90.00
#
_symmetry.space_group_name_H-M   'P 1'
#
loop_
_entity.id
_entity.type
_entity.pdbx_description
1 polymer ?
#
loop_
_entity_poly.entity_id
_entity_poly.type
_entity_poly.pdbx_seq_one_letter_code
_entity_poly.pdbx_strand_id
1 'polypeptide(L)'
;MENKEALLEKLRNESGKIFVFDIDGVIAKINPSLNYADTEPITEMVNVINRLYDNGNHIILFTARGYKTGIDWSEVTKKQMADWGLKYHELKFGKPNADYYIDDKMLDLEVLKEL
;
A
#
# COMPACT_ATOMS: atom_id res chain seq x y z
N MET A 1 21.80 -12.04 6.70
CA MET A 1 20.98 -10.83 6.52
C MET A 1 21.44 -10.21 5.21
N GLU A 2 20.54 -10.04 4.26
CA GLU A 2 20.81 -9.24 3.06
C GLU A 2 21.05 -7.80 3.52
N ASN A 3 22.14 -7.16 3.08
CA ASN A 3 22.37 -5.75 3.40
C ASN A 3 21.26 -4.93 2.71
N LYS A 4 20.78 -3.86 3.35
CA LYS A 4 19.73 -2.96 2.85
C LYS A 4 19.95 -2.56 1.39
N GLU A 5 21.17 -2.18 1.03
CA GLU A 5 21.54 -1.81 -0.34
C GLU A 5 21.32 -2.95 -1.35
N ALA A 6 21.64 -4.19 -0.98
CA ALA A 6 21.42 -5.34 -1.86
C ALA A 6 19.92 -5.62 -2.05
N LEU A 7 19.12 -5.45 -1.00
CA LEU A 7 17.66 -5.58 -1.09
C LEU A 7 17.05 -4.46 -1.94
N LEU A 8 17.50 -3.21 -1.78
CA LEU A 8 17.07 -2.09 -2.62
C LEU A 8 17.39 -2.35 -4.09
N GLU A 9 18.62 -2.75 -4.40
CA GLU A 9 19.03 -3.06 -5.76
C GLU A 9 18.20 -4.19 -6.36
N LYS A 10 17.93 -5.23 -5.57
CA LYS A 10 17.02 -6.30 -5.98
C LYS A 10 15.62 -5.77 -6.30
N LEU A 11 15.01 -5.01 -5.39
CA LEU A 11 13.65 -4.48 -5.54
C LEU A 11 13.53 -3.51 -6.74
N ARG A 12 14.58 -2.72 -7.03
CA ARG A 12 14.64 -1.82 -8.20
C ARG A 12 14.58 -2.57 -9.53
N ASN A 13 15.07 -3.81 -9.56
CA ASN A 13 15.16 -4.63 -10.78
C ASN A 13 14.12 -5.77 -10.81
N GLU A 14 13.30 -5.90 -9.76
CA GLU A 14 12.36 -6.99 -9.64
C GLU A 14 11.15 -6.78 -10.58
N SER A 15 10.75 -7.85 -11.27
CA SER A 15 9.62 -7.86 -12.19
C SER A 15 8.83 -9.17 -12.06
N GLY A 16 7.54 -9.15 -12.40
CA GLY A 16 6.67 -10.33 -12.32
C GLY A 16 6.39 -10.81 -10.89
N LYS A 17 6.58 -9.97 -9.88
CA LYS A 17 6.20 -10.27 -8.49
C LYS A 17 4.83 -9.71 -8.15
N ILE A 18 4.30 -10.17 -7.03
CA ILE A 18 3.06 -9.68 -6.45
C ILE A 18 3.40 -8.93 -5.17
N PHE A 19 3.01 -7.67 -5.09
CA PHE A 19 3.10 -6.86 -3.89
C PHE A 19 1.71 -6.61 -3.33
N VAL A 20 1.58 -6.74 -2.01
CA VAL A 20 0.34 -6.43 -1.29
C VAL A 20 0.62 -5.24 -0.38
N PHE A 21 -0.09 -4.13 -0.61
CA PHE A 21 0.04 -2.91 0.17
C PHE A 21 -1.19 -2.69 1.05
N ASP A 22 -0.95 -2.34 2.30
CA ASP A 22 -1.96 -1.66 3.10
C ASP A 22 -2.25 -0.26 2.54
N ILE A 23 -3.37 0.35 2.95
CA ILE A 23 -3.69 1.72 2.56
C ILE A 23 -3.34 2.70 3.69
N ASP A 24 -3.98 2.60 4.85
CA ASP A 24 -3.83 3.60 5.91
C ASP A 24 -2.52 3.40 6.68
N GLY A 25 -1.68 4.42 6.74
CA GLY A 25 -0.32 4.36 7.29
C GLY A 25 0.76 3.97 6.28
N VAL A 26 0.38 3.59 5.05
CA VAL A 26 1.32 3.22 3.96
C VAL A 26 1.13 4.13 2.75
N ILE A 27 -0.08 4.18 2.20
CA ILE A 27 -0.43 4.98 1.02
C ILE A 27 -1.14 6.27 1.44
N ALA A 28 -2.00 6.19 2.45
CA ALA A 28 -2.75 7.31 3.01
C ALA A 28 -2.26 7.60 4.43
N LYS A 29 -2.30 8.87 4.86
CA LYS A 29 -2.08 9.22 6.26
C LYS A 29 -3.19 8.62 7.13
N ILE A 30 -2.84 8.19 8.34
CA ILE A 30 -3.82 7.66 9.31
C ILE A 30 -4.80 8.77 9.70
N ASN A 31 -6.10 8.51 9.54
CA ASN A 31 -7.15 9.33 10.13
C ASN A 31 -7.77 8.62 11.34
N PRO A 32 -7.51 9.10 12.58
CA PRO A 32 -8.05 8.47 13.80
C PRO A 32 -9.58 8.44 13.88
N SER A 33 -10.27 9.33 13.15
CA SER A 33 -11.75 9.39 13.14
C SER A 33 -12.40 8.30 12.28
N LEU A 34 -11.60 7.55 11.51
CA LEU A 34 -12.06 6.60 10.49
C LEU A 34 -12.92 7.23 9.38
N ASN A 35 -12.97 8.57 9.28
CA ASN A 35 -13.51 9.24 8.11
C ASN A 35 -12.45 9.26 7.00
N TYR A 36 -12.43 8.22 6.17
CA TYR A 36 -11.38 8.07 5.16
C TYR A 36 -11.47 9.09 4.03
N ALA A 37 -12.62 9.75 3.83
CA ALA A 37 -12.78 10.76 2.78
C ALA A 37 -11.79 11.93 2.89
N ASP A 38 -11.41 12.28 4.13
CA ASP A 38 -10.52 13.40 4.43
C ASP A 38 -9.04 12.98 4.55
N THR A 39 -8.68 11.77 4.12
CA THR A 39 -7.29 11.31 4.15
C THR A 39 -6.47 11.91 3.02
N GLU A 40 -5.21 12.25 3.32
CA GLU A 40 -4.22 12.72 2.36
C GLU A 40 -3.25 11.59 1.97
N PRO A 41 -2.69 11.61 0.75
CA PRO A 41 -1.70 10.63 0.35
C PRO A 41 -0.37 10.83 1.08
N ILE A 42 0.36 9.72 1.22
CA ILE A 42 1.80 9.68 1.45
C ILE A 42 2.44 9.61 0.05
N THR A 43 2.65 10.78 -0.56
CA THR A 43 3.07 10.90 -1.98
C THR A 43 4.34 10.11 -2.31
N GLU A 44 5.28 10.03 -1.37
CA GLU A 44 6.49 9.21 -1.51
C GLU A 44 6.16 7.74 -1.80
N MET A 45 5.26 7.13 -1.02
CA MET A 45 4.86 5.75 -1.21
C MET A 45 4.03 5.53 -2.47
N VAL A 46 3.21 6.52 -2.88
CA VAL A 46 2.53 6.48 -4.17
C VAL A 46 3.56 6.35 -5.31
N ASN A 47 4.65 7.12 -5.25
CA ASN A 47 5.71 7.06 -6.26
C ASN A 47 6.46 5.73 -6.25
N VAL A 48 6.76 5.18 -5.07
CA VAL A 48 7.39 3.85 -4.91
C VAL A 48 6.52 2.76 -5.54
N ILE A 49 5.23 2.74 -5.21
CA ILE A 49 4.30 1.73 -5.73
C ILE A 49 4.17 1.86 -7.25
N ASN A 50 4.10 3.09 -7.77
CA ASN A 50 4.07 3.33 -9.20
C ASN A 50 5.34 2.85 -9.91
N ARG A 51 6.53 3.02 -9.30
CA ARG A 51 7.78 2.44 -9.83
C ARG A 51 7.72 0.92 -9.87
N LEU A 52 7.28 0.27 -8.79
CA LEU A 52 7.12 -1.18 -8.73
C LEU A 52 6.12 -1.68 -9.79
N TYR A 53 5.00 -0.97 -9.97
CA TYR A 53 4.03 -1.25 -11.03
C TYR A 53 4.68 -1.15 -12.41
N ASP A 54 5.38 -0.05 -12.70
CA ASP A 54 5.98 0.24 -14.01
C ASP A 54 7.13 -0.73 -14.35
N ASN A 55 7.76 -1.34 -13.34
CA ASN A 55 8.71 -2.46 -13.50
C ASN A 55 8.03 -3.80 -13.89
N GLY A 56 6.71 -3.84 -14.05
CA GLY A 56 5.97 -5.04 -14.46
C GLY A 56 5.58 -5.95 -13.29
N ASN A 57 5.43 -5.39 -12.09
CA ASN A 57 4.92 -6.14 -10.94
C ASN A 57 3.40 -5.96 -10.78
N HIS A 58 2.77 -6.97 -10.19
CA HIS A 58 1.35 -6.97 -9.87
C HIS A 58 1.12 -6.35 -8.49
N ILE A 59 0.30 -5.32 -8.43
CA ILE A 59 0.07 -4.51 -7.23
C ILE A 59 -1.35 -4.75 -6.72
N ILE A 60 -1.45 -5.26 -5.49
CA ILE A 60 -2.72 -5.50 -4.79
C ILE A 60 -2.79 -4.54 -3.60
N LEU A 61 -3.86 -3.77 -3.50
CA LEU A 61 -4.18 -3.01 -2.31
C LEU A 61 -5.11 -3.85 -1.43
N PHE A 62 -4.77 -4.05 -0.16
CA PHE A 62 -5.60 -4.81 0.78
C PHE A 62 -5.82 -4.01 2.05
N THR A 63 -7.05 -3.53 2.24
CA THR A 63 -7.37 -2.53 3.26
C THR A 63 -8.41 -3.00 4.28
N ALA A 64 -8.23 -2.55 5.52
CA ALA A 64 -9.16 -2.75 6.62
C ALA A 64 -10.21 -1.63 6.74
N ARG A 65 -10.25 -0.68 5.78
CA ARG A 65 -11.31 0.33 5.71
C ARG A 65 -12.68 -0.32 5.72
N GLY A 66 -13.56 0.18 6.58
CA GLY A 66 -14.90 -0.39 6.76
C GLY A 66 -14.96 -1.65 7.65
N TYR A 67 -13.84 -2.27 8.02
CA TYR A 67 -13.85 -3.51 8.81
C TYR A 67 -14.54 -3.33 10.17
N LYS A 68 -14.21 -2.25 10.91
CA LYS A 68 -14.85 -1.97 12.22
C LYS A 68 -16.23 -1.33 12.11
N THR A 69 -16.47 -0.52 11.08
CA THR A 69 -17.67 0.33 10.99
C THR A 69 -18.78 -0.31 10.17
N GLY A 70 -18.48 -1.29 9.32
CA GLY A 70 -19.41 -1.87 8.35
C GLY A 70 -19.77 -0.94 7.19
N ILE A 71 -19.19 0.27 7.12
CA ILE A 71 -19.44 1.23 6.05
C ILE A 71 -18.65 0.80 4.80
N ASP A 72 -19.31 0.81 3.65
CA ASP A 72 -18.66 0.61 2.36
C ASP A 72 -17.88 1.86 1.94
N TRP A 73 -16.55 1.74 1.93
CA TRP A 73 -15.62 2.80 1.52
C TRP A 73 -15.05 2.58 0.12
N SER A 74 -15.62 1.66 -0.67
CA SER A 74 -15.10 1.28 -1.98
C SER A 74 -15.01 2.44 -2.95
N GLU A 75 -16.09 3.19 -3.16
CA GLU A 75 -16.12 4.31 -4.11
C GLU A 75 -15.20 5.46 -3.68
N VAL A 76 -15.20 5.80 -2.38
CA VAL A 76 -14.29 6.82 -1.83
C VAL A 76 -12.84 6.44 -2.04
N THR A 77 -12.49 5.19 -1.72
CA THR A 77 -11.11 4.70 -1.82
C THR A 77 -10.66 4.63 -3.28
N LYS A 78 -11.50 4.12 -4.20
CA LYS A 78 -11.19 4.10 -5.64
C LYS A 78 -10.94 5.51 -6.17
N LYS A 79 -11.80 6.46 -5.81
CA LYS A 79 -11.64 7.87 -6.21
C LYS A 79 -10.32 8.43 -5.71
N GLN A 80 -9.98 8.21 -4.43
CA GLN A 80 -8.71 8.65 -3.86
C GLN A 80 -7.50 8.06 -4.60
N MET A 81 -7.47 6.75 -4.85
CA MET A 81 -6.35 6.14 -5.58
C MET A 81 -6.20 6.75 -6.97
N ALA A 82 -7.31 7.00 -7.67
CA ALA A 82 -7.32 7.64 -8.97
C ALA A 82 -6.84 9.10 -8.92
N ASP A 83 -7.36 9.89 -7.98
CA ASP A 83 -6.98 11.30 -7.77
C ASP A 83 -5.48 11.43 -7.43
N TRP A 84 -4.93 10.47 -6.67
CA TRP A 84 -3.51 10.44 -6.30
C TRP A 84 -2.62 9.86 -7.39
N GLY A 85 -3.19 9.37 -8.49
CA GLY A 85 -2.45 8.76 -9.59
C GLY A 85 -1.76 7.45 -9.22
N LEU A 86 -2.29 6.72 -8.22
CA LEU A 86 -1.77 5.42 -7.81
C LEU A 86 -2.17 4.34 -8.82
N LYS A 87 -1.19 3.63 -9.36
CA LYS A 87 -1.38 2.49 -10.26
C LYS A 87 -1.46 1.20 -9.45
N TYR A 88 -2.51 0.42 -9.66
CA TYR A 88 -2.69 -0.87 -9.01
C TYR A 88 -3.56 -1.79 -9.88
N HIS A 89 -3.50 -3.09 -9.61
CA HIS A 89 -4.24 -4.10 -10.37
C HIS A 89 -5.50 -4.57 -9.62
N GLU A 90 -5.42 -4.69 -8.28
CA GLU A 90 -6.54 -5.14 -7.45
C GLU A 90 -6.70 -4.25 -6.22
N LEU A 91 -7.94 -3.99 -5.82
CA LEU A 91 -8.30 -3.35 -4.55
C LEU A 91 -9.23 -4.29 -3.79
N LYS A 92 -8.76 -4.78 -2.63
CA LYS A 92 -9.44 -5.74 -1.78
C LYS A 92 -9.82 -5.10 -0.45
N PHE A 93 -11.07 -5.27 -0.06
CA PHE A 93 -11.60 -4.92 1.25
C PHE A 93 -11.72 -6.17 2.13
N GLY A 94 -11.98 -5.97 3.42
CA GLY A 94 -12.19 -7.06 4.37
C GLY A 94 -10.90 -7.57 5.04
N LYS A 95 -9.79 -6.83 4.92
CA LYS A 95 -8.60 -7.09 5.74
C LYS A 95 -8.98 -6.94 7.22
N PRO A 96 -8.66 -7.91 8.08
CA PRO A 96 -8.94 -7.80 9.51
C PRO A 96 -8.36 -6.53 10.12
N ASN A 97 -9.11 -5.83 10.97
CA ASN A 97 -8.44 -4.85 11.82
C ASN A 97 -7.71 -5.58 12.94
N ALA A 98 -6.39 -5.41 13.02
CA ALA A 98 -5.52 -6.09 13.97
C ALA A 98 -4.50 -5.11 14.55
N ASP A 99 -4.03 -5.39 15.76
CA ASP A 99 -2.95 -4.61 16.39
C ASP A 99 -1.58 -4.96 15.79
N TYR A 100 -1.38 -6.22 15.37
CA TYR A 100 -0.15 -6.70 14.74
C TYR A 100 -0.45 -7.62 13.57
N TYR A 101 0.40 -7.51 12.55
CA TYR A 101 0.54 -8.47 11.46
C TYR A 101 1.90 -9.15 11.59
N ILE A 102 1.94 -10.47 11.52
CA ILE A 102 3.17 -11.26 11.54
C ILE A 102 3.23 -12.03 10.22
N ASP A 103 4.20 -11.69 9.39
CA ASP A 103 4.29 -12.19 8.01
C ASP A 103 5.76 -12.41 7.63
N ASP A 104 6.09 -13.59 7.11
CA ASP A 104 7.45 -13.97 6.71
C ASP A 104 7.92 -13.25 5.44
N LYS A 105 7.00 -12.65 4.68
CA LYS A 105 7.25 -11.91 3.44
C LYS A 105 7.11 -10.40 3.62
N MET A 106 7.01 -9.93 4.88
CA MET A 106 6.95 -8.51 5.19
C MET A 106 8.21 -7.79 4.70
N LEU A 107 8.00 -6.69 3.96
CA LEU A 107 9.05 -5.72 3.64
C LEU A 107 8.92 -4.51 4.57
N ASP A 108 10.05 -4.03 5.08
CA ASP A 108 10.11 -2.84 5.92
C ASP A 108 9.78 -1.58 5.09
N LEU A 109 8.90 -0.73 5.62
CA LEU A 109 8.51 0.54 4.99
C LEU A 109 9.69 1.50 4.83
N GLU A 110 10.63 1.53 5.78
CA GLU A 110 11.81 2.39 5.70
C GLU A 110 12.77 1.96 4.59
N VAL A 111 12.77 0.67 4.22
CA VAL A 111 13.47 0.21 3.01
C VAL A 111 12.71 0.66 1.76
N LEU A 112 11.39 0.48 1.74
CA LEU A 112 10.59 0.84 0.58
C LEU A 112 10.63 2.34 0.23
N LYS A 113 10.71 3.23 1.22
CA LYS A 113 10.82 4.68 0.99
C LYS A 113 12.10 5.08 0.24
N GLU A 114 13.13 4.24 0.24
CA GLU A 114 14.40 4.48 -0.45
C GLU A 114 14.47 3.87 -1.87
N LEU A 115 13.38 3.26 -2.34
CA LEU A 115 13.18 2.91 -3.75
C LEU A 115 12.82 4.12 -4.59
#